data_AF-A0A0T6B6D9-F1
#
_entry.id   AF-A0A0T6B6D9-F1
#
_cell.length_a   1.000
_cell.length_b   1.000
_cell.length_c   1.000
_cell.angle_alpha   90.00
_cell.angle_beta   90.00
_cell.angle_gamma   90.00
#
_symmetry.space_group_name_H-M   'P 1'
#
loop_
_entity.id
_entity.type
_entity.pdbx_description
1 polymer ?
#
loop_
_entity_poly.entity_id
_entity_poly.type
_entity_poly.pdbx_seq_one_letter_code
_entity_poly.pdbx_strand_id
1 'polypeptide(L)'
;GTIGAASLLKNCLWSYMQSTTTTKSSYSEQLQSSLKKYQEMAEALAERLLDLHCRLLSLYILQDAESLDWENNKPFFESERGSYVIQMWWLYMQGTKEDLWNTVPPKMAQRVFSGMLNETLTILTVRYGQITSSECRSQLVTVDISNLLLCIAQLLPSICDNAEQLIGLYLNNQSKILRDIHSKCQELLICFVLRGAPLDVLHKVFRKGFDNCELSKSRGHTLSPWIAFSLQNIFKESPKNVTKITELPDNTAIALEFLVLLNQPQPNWALLLKVCCMRNFNVLLIILQESLAKFNNPSDFVKIAPNCTKCNGFLCTGDGICKSVEWKTSFLKDQQYYDIIYAISHIFLTIGNESDLATLFLPVLRRNENWGQCFDRN
;
A
#
# COMPACT_ATOMS: atom_id res chain seq x y z
N GLY A 1 22.40 5.51 -2.09
CA GLY A 1 23.57 5.57 -1.20
C GLY A 1 23.49 6.69 -0.18
N THR A 2 23.68 7.94 -0.59
CA THR A 2 23.87 9.09 0.32
C THR A 2 22.67 9.41 1.21
N ILE A 3 21.44 9.31 0.71
CA ILE A 3 20.21 9.57 1.50
C ILE A 3 20.03 8.52 2.61
N GLY A 4 20.21 7.24 2.28
CA GLY A 4 20.17 6.15 3.25
C GLY A 4 21.22 6.33 4.35
N ALA A 5 22.46 6.67 3.98
CA ALA A 5 23.54 6.94 4.92
C ALA A 5 23.25 8.15 5.82
N ALA A 6 22.78 9.27 5.27
CA ALA A 6 22.41 10.46 6.04
C ALA A 6 21.28 10.16 7.04
N SER A 7 20.31 9.34 6.63
CA SER A 7 19.19 8.95 7.48
C SER A 7 19.61 8.00 8.61
N LEU A 8 20.53 7.06 8.31
CA LEU A 8 21.12 6.18 9.32
C LEU A 8 21.90 6.98 10.36
N LEU A 9 22.76 7.91 9.92
CA LEU A 9 23.51 8.79 10.80
C LEU A 9 22.56 9.65 11.67
N LYS A 10 21.50 10.21 11.08
CA LYS A 10 20.47 10.95 11.82
C LYS A 10 19.84 10.10 12.93
N ASN A 11 19.45 8.85 12.61
CA ASN A 11 18.82 7.97 13.58
C ASN A 11 19.78 7.54 14.70
N CYS A 12 21.04 7.21 14.36
CA CYS A 12 22.06 6.89 15.35
C CYS A 12 22.34 8.08 16.29
N LEU A 13 22.46 9.30 15.74
CA LEU A 13 22.65 10.52 16.53
C LEU A 13 21.45 10.79 17.43
N TRP A 14 20.22 10.55 16.96
CA TRP A 14 19.00 10.71 17.75
C TRP A 14 18.95 9.73 18.93
N SER A 15 19.21 8.44 18.68
CA SER A 15 19.26 7.42 19.74
C SER A 15 20.35 7.72 20.77
N TYR A 16 21.53 8.15 20.32
CA TYR A 16 22.61 8.57 21.20
C TYR A 16 22.19 9.77 22.06
N MET A 17 21.60 10.80 21.45
CA MET A 17 21.10 11.98 22.15
C MET A 17 20.09 11.61 23.24
N GLN A 18 19.14 10.72 22.94
CA GLN A 18 18.13 10.24 23.89
C GLN A 18 18.74 9.45 25.06
N SER A 19 19.85 8.74 24.85
CA SER A 19 20.58 8.06 25.93
C SER A 19 21.42 9.01 26.80
N THR A 20 21.76 10.20 26.29
CA THR A 20 22.63 11.18 26.96
C THR A 20 21.91 12.33 27.67
N THR A 21 20.57 12.38 27.63
CA THR A 21 19.76 13.48 28.19
C THR A 21 19.92 13.71 29.70
N THR A 22 20.56 12.79 30.44
CA THR A 22 20.86 12.93 31.87
C THR A 22 22.10 13.80 32.18
N THR A 23 22.94 14.12 31.19
CA THR A 23 24.16 14.91 31.38
C THR A 23 24.23 16.07 30.39
N LYS A 24 23.67 17.23 30.78
CA LYS A 24 23.79 18.49 30.02
C LYS A 24 25.26 18.92 29.97
N SER A 25 25.93 18.63 28.85
CA SER A 25 27.31 19.02 28.56
C SER A 25 27.40 19.65 27.16
N SER A 26 28.46 20.41 26.86
CA SER A 26 28.62 21.11 25.57
C SER A 26 28.61 20.17 24.34
N TYR A 27 28.91 18.88 24.54
CA TYR A 27 28.78 17.84 23.51
C TYR A 27 27.33 17.63 23.04
N SER A 28 26.34 17.85 23.91
CA SER A 28 24.93 17.76 23.56
C SER A 28 24.52 18.79 22.50
N GLU A 29 25.06 20.01 22.58
CA GLU A 29 24.74 21.08 21.61
C GLU A 29 25.37 20.81 20.24
N GLN A 30 26.60 20.27 20.20
CA GLN A 30 27.28 19.89 18.96
C GLN A 30 26.58 18.72 18.26
N LEU A 31 26.11 17.73 19.02
CA LEU A 31 25.34 16.59 18.49
C LEU A 31 23.98 17.03 17.96
N GLN A 32 23.27 17.90 18.68
CA GLN A 32 22.00 18.47 18.23
C GLN A 32 22.15 19.30 16.95
N SER A 33 23.22 20.10 16.86
CA SER A 33 23.58 20.85 15.64
C SER A 33 23.84 19.91 14.46
N SER A 34 24.58 18.82 14.70
CA SER A 34 24.87 17.81 13.67
C SER A 34 23.60 17.10 13.20
N LEU A 35 22.73 16.72 14.14
CA LEU A 35 21.43 16.10 13.83
C LEU A 35 20.59 17.01 12.96
N LYS A 36 20.52 18.31 13.28
CA LYS A 36 19.77 19.30 12.49
C LYS A 36 20.31 19.39 11.05
N LYS A 37 21.63 19.44 10.87
CA LYS A 37 22.27 19.47 9.54
C LYS A 37 21.92 18.23 8.70
N TYR A 38 21.97 17.03 9.30
CA TYR A 38 21.60 15.80 8.59
C TYR A 38 20.11 15.73 8.26
N GLN A 39 19.25 16.30 9.11
CA GLN A 39 17.83 16.41 8.84
C GLN A 39 17.56 17.35 7.65
N GLU A 40 18.12 18.56 7.67
CA GLU A 40 18.00 19.53 6.57
C GLU A 40 18.54 18.96 5.25
N MET A 41 19.69 18.29 5.30
CA MET A 41 20.25 17.61 4.13
C MET A 41 19.31 16.52 3.59
N ALA A 42 18.72 15.69 4.46
CA ALA A 42 17.80 14.64 4.04
C ALA A 42 16.52 15.21 3.41
N GLU A 43 15.99 16.30 3.98
CA GLU A 43 14.81 16.99 3.46
C GLU A 43 15.10 17.60 2.07
N ALA A 44 16.20 18.33 1.92
CA ALA A 44 16.61 18.94 0.65
C ALA A 44 16.87 17.88 -0.45
N LEU A 45 17.52 16.77 -0.10
CA LEU A 45 17.77 15.68 -1.06
C LEU A 45 16.47 15.04 -1.54
N ALA A 46 15.48 14.89 -0.67
CA ALA A 46 14.20 14.31 -1.05
C ALA A 46 13.36 15.24 -1.93
N GLU A 47 13.44 16.55 -1.73
CA GLU A 47 12.83 17.52 -2.65
C GLU A 47 13.49 17.47 -4.04
N ARG A 48 14.83 17.39 -4.09
CA ARG A 48 15.56 17.24 -5.36
C ARG A 48 15.22 15.92 -6.06
N LEU A 49 15.06 14.84 -5.30
CA LEU A 49 14.68 13.54 -5.83
C LEU A 49 13.27 13.57 -6.44
N LEU A 50 12.32 14.21 -5.73
CA LEU A 50 10.97 14.43 -6.24
C LEU A 50 10.99 15.27 -7.53
N ASP A 51 11.69 16.40 -7.55
CA ASP A 51 11.83 17.26 -8.73
C ASP A 51 12.40 16.49 -9.93
N LEU A 52 13.47 15.73 -9.71
CA LEU A 52 14.10 14.90 -10.75
C LEU A 52 13.09 13.95 -11.39
N HIS A 53 12.39 13.15 -10.58
CA HIS A 53 11.44 12.18 -11.13
C HIS A 53 10.23 12.85 -11.78
N CYS A 54 9.72 13.94 -11.22
CA CYS A 54 8.63 14.72 -11.84
C CYS A 54 9.03 15.32 -13.18
N ARG A 55 10.27 15.80 -13.33
CA ARG A 55 10.80 16.30 -14.60
C ARG A 55 10.99 15.19 -15.61
N LEU A 56 11.52 14.04 -15.19
CA LEU A 56 11.68 12.88 -16.08
C LEU A 56 10.32 12.41 -16.63
N LEU A 57 9.33 12.32 -15.74
CA LEU A 57 7.96 11.96 -16.12
C LEU A 57 7.34 12.99 -17.06
N SER A 58 7.37 14.26 -16.69
CA SER A 58 6.69 15.32 -17.45
C SER A 58 7.33 15.65 -18.79
N LEU A 59 8.67 15.56 -18.91
CA LEU A 59 9.39 15.97 -20.11
C LEU A 59 9.69 14.83 -21.09
N TYR A 60 9.78 13.59 -20.60
CA TYR A 60 10.22 12.46 -21.45
C TYR A 60 9.17 11.34 -21.53
N ILE A 61 8.66 10.88 -20.40
CA ILE A 61 7.77 9.70 -20.39
C ILE A 61 6.37 10.05 -20.90
N LEU A 62 5.87 11.22 -20.51
CA LEU A 62 4.52 11.65 -20.85
C LEU A 62 4.41 12.34 -22.21
N GLN A 63 5.48 12.38 -23.02
CA GLN A 63 5.58 13.21 -24.23
C GLN A 63 5.80 12.39 -25.51
N ASP A 64 5.13 11.23 -25.63
CA ASP A 64 5.19 10.41 -26.84
C ASP A 64 4.31 11.00 -27.96
N ALA A 65 4.90 11.36 -29.09
CA ALA A 65 4.20 12.09 -30.16
C ALA A 65 3.06 11.27 -30.79
N GLU A 66 3.26 9.99 -31.06
CA GLU A 66 2.26 9.15 -31.74
C GLU A 66 1.05 8.85 -30.85
N SER A 67 1.30 8.63 -29.56
CA SER A 67 0.25 8.46 -28.55
C SER A 67 -0.57 9.74 -28.33
N LEU A 68 0.02 10.91 -28.57
CA LEU A 68 -0.59 12.21 -28.32
C LEU A 68 -1.22 12.85 -29.57
N ASP A 69 -1.16 12.18 -30.73
CA ASP A 69 -1.84 12.59 -31.95
C ASP A 69 -3.32 12.20 -31.92
N TRP A 70 -4.10 12.94 -31.13
CA TRP A 70 -5.51 12.65 -30.86
C TRP A 70 -6.44 12.95 -32.05
N GLU A 71 -6.01 13.81 -32.98
CA GLU A 71 -6.80 14.22 -34.14
C GLU A 71 -6.53 13.34 -35.37
N ASN A 72 -5.62 12.37 -35.26
CA ASN A 72 -5.31 11.45 -36.35
C ASN A 72 -6.56 10.70 -36.84
N ASN A 73 -6.71 10.63 -38.16
CA ASN A 73 -7.81 9.93 -38.82
C ASN A 73 -7.63 8.39 -38.87
N LYS A 74 -6.57 7.87 -38.26
CA LYS A 74 -6.31 6.43 -38.11
C LYS A 74 -6.43 6.01 -36.66
N PRO A 75 -6.97 4.81 -36.38
CA PRO A 75 -6.95 4.25 -35.03
C PRO A 75 -5.50 4.06 -34.56
N PHE A 76 -5.27 4.20 -33.26
CA PHE A 76 -3.97 3.92 -32.67
C PHE A 76 -3.75 2.41 -32.63
N PHE A 77 -2.73 1.92 -33.34
CA PHE A 77 -2.40 0.48 -33.42
C PHE A 77 -3.65 -0.39 -33.63
N GLU A 78 -4.48 -0.02 -34.61
CA GLU A 78 -5.69 -0.78 -34.98
C GLU A 78 -6.67 -1.02 -33.81
N SER A 79 -6.64 -0.15 -32.80
CA SER A 79 -7.42 -0.25 -31.55
C SER A 79 -7.11 -1.49 -30.69
N GLU A 80 -5.97 -2.15 -30.90
CA GLU A 80 -5.60 -3.36 -30.16
C GLU A 80 -4.97 -3.06 -28.79
N ARG A 81 -4.56 -1.81 -28.53
CA ARG A 81 -3.82 -1.45 -27.32
C ARG A 81 -4.03 -0.01 -26.86
N GLY A 82 -3.80 0.22 -25.56
CA GLY A 82 -3.68 1.57 -24.99
C GLY A 82 -2.36 2.25 -25.39
N SER A 83 -2.23 3.53 -25.04
CA SER A 83 -1.07 4.35 -25.44
C SER A 83 0.23 3.90 -24.78
N TYR A 84 1.35 4.21 -25.43
CA TYR A 84 2.67 4.00 -24.84
C TYR A 84 2.88 4.91 -23.62
N VAL A 85 2.27 6.09 -23.62
CA VAL A 85 2.36 7.04 -22.51
C VAL A 85 1.92 6.40 -21.19
N ILE A 86 0.75 5.76 -21.16
CA ILE A 86 0.24 5.15 -19.92
C ILE A 86 1.03 3.89 -19.55
N GLN A 87 1.42 3.07 -20.52
CA GLN A 87 2.26 1.88 -20.29
C GLN A 87 3.61 2.26 -19.69
N MET A 88 4.31 3.24 -20.29
CA MET A 88 5.62 3.68 -19.83
C MET A 88 5.54 4.41 -18.50
N TRP A 89 4.51 5.24 -18.29
CA TRP A 89 4.25 5.86 -16.99
C TRP A 89 4.07 4.81 -15.90
N TRP A 90 3.25 3.78 -16.14
CA TRP A 90 3.04 2.70 -15.20
C TRP A 90 4.34 1.97 -14.84
N LEU A 91 5.10 1.54 -15.86
CA LEU A 91 6.35 0.82 -15.65
C LEU A 91 7.37 1.65 -14.87
N TYR A 92 7.47 2.94 -15.20
CA TYR A 92 8.37 3.84 -14.50
C TYR A 92 7.95 4.08 -13.05
N MET A 93 6.65 4.27 -12.78
CA MET A 93 6.14 4.44 -11.43
C MET A 93 6.41 3.20 -10.57
N GLN A 94 6.23 1.99 -11.12
CA GLN A 94 6.53 0.75 -10.40
C GLN A 94 8.02 0.57 -10.14
N GLY A 95 8.87 0.74 -11.16
CA GLY A 95 10.32 0.64 -10.98
C GLY A 95 10.85 1.66 -9.97
N THR A 96 10.38 2.91 -10.04
CA THR A 96 10.78 3.94 -9.08
C THR A 96 10.29 3.64 -7.67
N LYS A 97 9.08 3.07 -7.51
CA LYS A 97 8.58 2.65 -6.20
C LYS A 97 9.51 1.62 -5.55
N GLU A 98 9.89 0.59 -6.31
CA GLU A 98 10.82 -0.44 -5.84
C GLU A 98 12.19 0.15 -5.48
N ASP A 99 12.74 1.04 -6.32
CA ASP A 99 14.01 1.72 -6.05
C ASP A 99 13.95 2.58 -4.78
N LEU A 100 12.87 3.32 -4.59
CA LEU A 100 12.66 4.14 -3.41
C LEU A 100 12.57 3.28 -2.14
N TRP A 101 11.84 2.16 -2.19
CA TRP A 101 11.64 1.26 -1.06
C TRP A 101 12.98 0.67 -0.60
N ASN A 102 13.88 0.41 -1.55
CA ASN A 102 15.19 -0.18 -1.29
C ASN A 102 16.29 0.85 -0.95
N THR A 103 16.12 2.13 -1.28
CA THR A 103 17.21 3.11 -1.25
C THR A 103 17.05 4.22 -0.21
N VAL A 104 15.82 4.56 0.18
CA VAL A 104 15.54 5.68 1.10
C VAL A 104 14.64 5.26 2.26
N PRO A 105 14.62 6.00 3.39
CA PRO A 105 13.79 5.63 4.53
C PRO A 105 12.29 5.56 4.18
N PRO A 106 11.51 4.69 4.82
CA PRO A 106 10.09 4.43 4.53
C PRO A 106 9.22 5.68 4.33
N LYS A 107 9.22 6.57 5.32
CA LYS A 107 8.41 7.80 5.28
C LYS A 107 8.88 8.78 4.21
N MET A 108 10.18 8.77 3.91
CA MET A 108 10.74 9.55 2.80
C MET A 108 10.29 8.99 1.46
N ALA A 109 10.38 7.66 1.31
CA ALA A 109 10.01 6.94 0.11
C ALA A 109 8.53 7.21 -0.24
N GLN A 110 7.64 7.03 0.74
CA GLN A 110 6.20 7.32 0.59
C GLN A 110 5.93 8.78 0.24
N ARG A 111 6.65 9.72 0.86
CA ARG A 111 6.48 11.16 0.57
C ARG A 111 6.91 11.52 -0.85
N VAL A 112 8.07 11.05 -1.30
CA VAL A 112 8.54 11.28 -2.67
C VAL A 112 7.60 10.62 -3.66
N PHE A 113 7.24 9.35 -3.44
CA PHE A 113 6.36 8.62 -4.34
C PHE A 113 4.95 9.21 -4.44
N SER A 114 4.36 9.62 -3.31
CA SER A 114 3.06 10.31 -3.29
C SER A 114 3.09 11.66 -4.02
N GLY A 115 4.19 12.42 -3.88
CA GLY A 115 4.41 13.63 -4.66
C GLY A 115 4.46 13.36 -6.17
N MET A 116 5.26 12.37 -6.59
CA MET A 116 5.36 11.98 -8.00
C MET A 116 4.01 11.59 -8.60
N LEU A 117 3.25 10.75 -7.88
CA LEU A 117 1.92 10.32 -8.29
C LEU A 117 0.98 11.52 -8.44
N ASN A 118 0.96 12.42 -7.45
CA ASN A 118 0.09 13.58 -7.46
C ASN A 118 0.40 14.57 -8.59
N GLU A 119 1.68 14.86 -8.83
CA GLU A 119 2.12 15.79 -9.89
C GLU A 119 1.86 15.22 -11.29
N THR A 120 2.18 13.94 -11.51
CA THR A 120 1.90 13.32 -12.81
C THR A 120 0.41 13.15 -13.07
N LEU A 121 -0.39 12.86 -12.05
CA LEU A 121 -1.85 12.85 -12.20
C LEU A 121 -2.41 14.22 -12.53
N THR A 122 -1.81 15.32 -12.06
CA THR A 122 -2.23 16.66 -12.49
C THR A 122 -2.10 16.80 -14.01
N ILE A 123 -0.96 16.40 -14.58
CA ILE A 123 -0.70 16.47 -16.03
C ILE A 123 -1.71 15.60 -16.79
N LEU A 124 -1.89 14.34 -16.35
CA LEU A 124 -2.77 13.39 -17.02
C LEU A 124 -4.24 13.80 -16.93
N THR A 125 -4.69 14.30 -15.78
CA THR A 125 -6.07 14.76 -15.58
C THR A 125 -6.40 15.94 -16.48
N VAL A 126 -5.53 16.95 -16.53
CA VAL A 126 -5.70 18.10 -17.43
C VAL A 126 -5.73 17.65 -18.88
N ARG A 127 -4.78 16.80 -19.29
CA ARG A 127 -4.69 16.26 -20.65
C ARG A 127 -5.98 15.55 -21.06
N TYR A 128 -6.41 14.52 -20.32
CA TYR A 128 -7.61 13.76 -20.67
C TYR A 128 -8.92 14.54 -20.51
N GLY A 129 -8.94 15.54 -19.62
CA GLY A 129 -10.07 16.48 -19.53
C GLY A 129 -10.23 17.34 -20.78
N GLN A 130 -9.12 17.76 -21.41
CA GLN A 130 -9.12 18.76 -22.47
C GLN A 130 -8.95 18.21 -23.90
N ILE A 131 -8.56 16.94 -24.08
CA ILE A 131 -8.34 16.34 -25.40
C ILE A 131 -9.59 16.47 -26.29
N THR A 132 -9.38 16.96 -27.52
CA THR A 132 -10.30 16.81 -28.66
C THR A 132 -9.81 15.67 -29.53
N SER A 133 -10.52 14.52 -29.49
CA SER A 133 -10.13 13.34 -30.26
C SER A 133 -10.96 13.20 -31.53
N SER A 134 -10.35 12.67 -32.59
CA SER A 134 -11.09 12.15 -33.75
C SER A 134 -11.95 10.96 -33.32
N GLU A 135 -12.92 10.58 -34.17
CA GLU A 135 -13.73 9.38 -33.95
C GLU A 135 -12.85 8.13 -33.84
N CYS A 136 -11.81 8.03 -34.66
CA CYS A 136 -10.87 6.91 -34.68
C CYS A 136 -10.01 6.83 -33.41
N ARG A 137 -9.81 7.94 -32.68
CA ARG A 137 -9.01 8.00 -31.44
C ARG A 137 -9.84 8.04 -30.17
N SER A 138 -11.16 8.14 -30.28
CA SER A 138 -12.09 8.18 -29.13
C SER A 138 -11.94 6.96 -28.21
N GLN A 139 -11.80 5.76 -28.79
CA GLN A 139 -11.61 4.52 -28.03
C GLN A 139 -10.30 4.54 -27.24
N LEU A 140 -9.22 5.03 -27.82
CA LEU A 140 -7.92 5.13 -27.14
C LEU A 140 -8.04 5.96 -25.85
N VAL A 141 -8.76 7.09 -25.89
CA VAL A 141 -8.99 7.94 -24.71
C VAL A 141 -9.66 7.14 -23.58
N THR A 142 -10.71 6.38 -23.91
CA THR A 142 -11.42 5.58 -22.91
C THR A 142 -10.55 4.45 -22.34
N VAL A 143 -9.79 3.77 -23.20
CA VAL A 143 -8.85 2.71 -22.81
C VAL A 143 -7.77 3.27 -21.88
N ASP A 144 -7.16 4.39 -22.25
CA ASP A 144 -6.12 5.04 -21.46
C ASP A 144 -6.61 5.47 -20.08
N ILE A 145 -7.77 6.14 -20.00
CA ILE A 145 -8.32 6.58 -18.71
C ILE A 145 -8.65 5.37 -17.84
N SER A 146 -9.23 4.30 -18.41
CA SER A 146 -9.55 3.09 -17.66
C SER A 146 -8.29 2.40 -17.12
N ASN A 147 -7.26 2.22 -17.96
CA ASN A 147 -5.97 1.68 -17.54
C ASN A 147 -5.30 2.57 -16.48
N LEU A 148 -5.35 3.89 -16.64
CA LEU A 148 -4.82 4.83 -15.68
C LEU A 148 -5.49 4.66 -14.30
N LEU A 149 -6.82 4.59 -14.24
CA LEU A 149 -7.57 4.37 -13.00
C LEU A 149 -7.25 3.02 -12.34
N LEU A 150 -7.05 1.96 -13.13
CA LEU A 150 -6.64 0.63 -12.64
C LEU A 150 -5.21 0.65 -12.10
N CYS A 151 -4.28 1.29 -12.81
CA CYS A 151 -2.90 1.48 -12.37
C CYS A 151 -2.84 2.26 -11.06
N ILE A 152 -3.57 3.38 -10.95
CA ILE A 152 -3.58 4.19 -9.71
C ILE A 152 -4.11 3.36 -8.54
N ALA A 153 -5.15 2.54 -8.74
CA ALA A 153 -5.67 1.68 -7.68
C ALA A 153 -4.64 0.66 -7.18
N GLN A 154 -3.64 0.29 -7.99
CA GLN A 154 -2.51 -0.54 -7.57
C GLN A 154 -1.37 0.26 -6.92
N LEU A 155 -1.17 1.53 -7.28
CA LEU A 155 -0.12 2.38 -6.69
C LEU A 155 -0.55 2.98 -5.35
N LEU A 156 -1.81 3.41 -5.25
CA LEU A 156 -2.37 4.14 -4.11
C LEU A 156 -2.18 3.45 -2.75
N PRO A 157 -2.33 2.11 -2.59
CA PRO A 157 -2.12 1.44 -1.31
C PRO A 157 -0.73 1.71 -0.70
N SER A 158 0.28 1.96 -1.55
CA SER A 158 1.66 2.21 -1.12
C SER A 158 1.85 3.53 -0.36
N ILE A 159 0.90 4.47 -0.50
CA ILE A 159 0.94 5.80 0.14
C ILE A 159 -0.16 6.00 1.19
N CYS A 160 -1.02 5.00 1.38
CA CYS A 160 -2.05 4.99 2.42
C CYS A 160 -1.51 4.36 3.70
N ASP A 161 -1.98 4.86 4.85
CA ASP A 161 -1.70 4.30 6.18
C ASP A 161 -2.73 3.22 6.58
N ASN A 162 -3.93 3.25 6.00
CA ASN A 162 -5.02 2.31 6.29
C ASN A 162 -6.02 2.22 5.12
N ALA A 163 -6.93 1.26 5.20
CA ALA A 163 -7.96 1.06 4.19
C ALA A 163 -8.93 2.23 4.04
N GLU A 164 -9.24 3.00 5.11
CA GLU A 164 -10.14 4.16 5.02
C GLU A 164 -9.59 5.23 4.07
N GLN A 165 -8.29 5.51 4.16
CA GLN A 165 -7.59 6.38 3.21
C GLN A 165 -7.67 5.82 1.79
N LEU A 166 -7.43 4.51 1.61
CA LEU A 166 -7.46 3.87 0.29
C LEU A 166 -8.83 4.01 -0.39
N ILE A 167 -9.92 3.86 0.35
CA ILE A 167 -11.28 3.96 -0.21
C ILE A 167 -11.82 5.40 -0.25
N GLY A 168 -11.04 6.36 0.24
CA GLY A 168 -11.38 7.78 0.25
C GLY A 168 -12.47 8.15 1.25
N LEU A 169 -12.50 7.50 2.42
CA LEU A 169 -13.32 7.95 3.54
C LEU A 169 -12.64 9.11 4.29
N TYR A 170 -13.46 10.07 4.73
CA TYR A 170 -13.04 11.22 5.53
C TYR A 170 -11.92 12.05 4.89
N LEU A 171 -11.93 12.23 3.55
CA LEU A 171 -10.87 12.91 2.79
C LEU A 171 -10.51 14.31 3.30
N ASN A 172 -11.46 15.01 3.94
CA ASN A 172 -11.23 16.31 4.54
C ASN A 172 -10.23 16.28 5.69
N ASN A 173 -10.11 15.14 6.38
CA ASN A 173 -9.20 14.92 7.50
C ASN A 173 -7.86 14.31 7.06
N GLN A 174 -7.73 13.95 5.77
CA GLN A 174 -6.53 13.32 5.24
C GLN A 174 -5.53 14.34 4.69
N SER A 175 -4.35 13.86 4.29
CA SER A 175 -3.34 14.71 3.67
C SER A 175 -3.87 15.37 2.39
N LYS A 176 -3.43 16.60 2.12
CA LYS A 176 -3.79 17.33 0.89
C LYS A 176 -3.50 16.49 -0.36
N ILE A 177 -2.35 15.82 -0.39
CA ILE A 177 -1.93 14.98 -1.52
C ILE A 177 -2.93 13.85 -1.77
N LEU A 178 -3.34 13.11 -0.73
CA LEU A 178 -4.32 12.02 -0.89
C LEU A 178 -5.66 12.56 -1.40
N ARG A 179 -6.14 13.66 -0.81
CA ARG A 179 -7.37 14.30 -1.26
C ARG A 179 -7.29 14.71 -2.74
N ASP A 180 -6.18 15.32 -3.16
CA ASP A 180 -5.97 15.74 -4.53
C ASP A 180 -5.94 14.55 -5.49
N ILE A 181 -5.30 13.44 -5.11
CA ILE A 181 -5.30 12.19 -5.90
C ILE A 181 -6.72 11.64 -6.07
N HIS A 182 -7.50 11.52 -4.99
CA HIS A 182 -8.88 11.04 -5.09
C HIS A 182 -9.76 11.96 -5.96
N SER A 183 -9.62 13.28 -5.84
CA SER A 183 -10.35 14.24 -6.67
C SER A 183 -9.99 14.10 -8.15
N LYS A 184 -8.69 14.01 -8.48
CA LYS A 184 -8.21 13.81 -9.87
C LYS A 184 -8.72 12.49 -10.46
N CYS A 185 -8.70 11.41 -9.69
CA CYS A 185 -9.24 10.12 -10.14
C CYS A 185 -10.76 10.18 -10.34
N GLN A 186 -11.48 10.93 -9.51
CA GLN A 186 -12.91 11.15 -9.70
C GLN A 186 -13.19 11.96 -10.97
N GLU A 187 -12.42 13.00 -11.26
CA GLU A 187 -12.51 13.77 -12.51
C GLU A 187 -12.22 12.90 -13.74
N LEU A 188 -11.18 12.07 -13.67
CA LEU A 188 -10.86 11.08 -14.71
C LEU A 188 -12.01 10.08 -14.91
N LEU A 189 -12.61 9.57 -13.84
CA LEU A 189 -13.77 8.69 -13.93
C LEU A 189 -14.95 9.39 -14.63
N ILE A 190 -15.22 10.65 -14.28
CA ILE A 190 -16.28 11.43 -14.93
C ILE A 190 -15.97 11.57 -16.43
N CYS A 191 -14.73 11.88 -16.79
CA CYS A 191 -14.29 11.94 -18.20
C CYS A 191 -14.49 10.60 -18.91
N PHE A 192 -14.12 9.49 -18.27
CA PHE A 192 -14.31 8.14 -18.80
C PHE A 192 -15.79 7.84 -19.07
N VAL A 193 -16.67 8.12 -18.12
CA VAL A 193 -18.11 7.87 -18.27
C VAL A 193 -18.71 8.75 -19.37
N LEU A 194 -18.39 10.06 -19.37
CA LEU A 194 -18.97 10.98 -20.35
C LEU A 194 -18.48 10.73 -21.77
N ARG A 195 -17.23 10.26 -21.95
CA ARG A 195 -16.66 9.98 -23.28
C ARG A 195 -16.92 8.55 -23.75
N GLY A 196 -17.07 7.59 -22.84
CA GLY A 196 -17.20 6.17 -23.16
C GLY A 196 -18.62 5.62 -23.18
N ALA A 197 -19.58 6.29 -22.55
CA ALA A 197 -20.96 5.80 -22.51
C ALA A 197 -21.74 6.13 -23.80
N PRO A 198 -22.65 5.23 -24.24
CA PRO A 198 -23.57 5.54 -25.33
C PRO A 198 -24.44 6.76 -25.02
N LEU A 199 -24.71 7.57 -26.05
CA LEU A 199 -25.45 8.83 -25.90
C LEU A 199 -26.88 8.63 -25.35
N ASP A 200 -27.54 7.53 -25.70
CA ASP A 200 -28.88 7.23 -25.21
C ASP A 200 -28.89 6.95 -23.70
N VAL A 201 -27.84 6.30 -23.18
CA VAL A 201 -27.64 6.06 -21.74
C VAL A 201 -27.37 7.37 -21.03
N LEU A 202 -26.48 8.20 -21.56
CA LEU A 202 -26.19 9.53 -21.01
C LEU A 202 -27.46 10.38 -20.93
N HIS A 203 -28.24 10.43 -22.01
CA HIS A 203 -29.51 11.17 -22.04
C HIS A 203 -30.51 10.65 -20.99
N LYS A 204 -30.61 9.34 -20.78
CA LYS A 204 -31.48 8.75 -19.74
C LYS A 204 -31.03 9.13 -18.32
N VAL A 205 -29.73 9.02 -18.03
CA VAL A 205 -29.16 9.29 -16.71
C VAL A 205 -29.21 10.79 -16.37
N PHE A 206 -28.85 11.65 -17.33
CA PHE A 206 -28.76 13.09 -17.15
C PHE A 206 -30.06 13.84 -17.51
N ARG A 207 -31.17 13.13 -17.73
CA ARG A 207 -32.47 13.74 -18.07
C ARG A 207 -32.93 14.80 -17.06
N LYS A 208 -32.56 14.62 -15.78
CA LYS A 208 -32.87 15.55 -14.69
C LYS A 208 -31.75 16.55 -14.40
N GLY A 209 -30.73 16.67 -15.27
CA GLY A 209 -29.57 17.54 -15.08
C GLY A 209 -28.39 16.86 -14.39
N PHE A 210 -27.19 17.40 -14.62
CA PHE A 210 -25.91 16.86 -14.10
C PHE A 210 -25.80 16.93 -12.58
N ASP A 211 -26.31 18.00 -11.96
CA ASP A 211 -26.25 18.22 -10.50
C ASP A 211 -27.04 17.18 -9.69
N ASN A 212 -28.02 16.53 -10.34
CA ASN A 212 -28.82 15.49 -9.73
C ASN A 212 -28.14 14.10 -9.78
N CYS A 213 -27.08 13.95 -10.55
CA CYS A 213 -26.34 12.70 -10.66
C CYS A 213 -25.48 12.45 -9.42
N GLU A 214 -25.35 11.19 -8.99
CA GLU A 214 -24.44 10.86 -7.88
C GLU A 214 -22.97 11.08 -8.23
N LEU A 215 -22.62 11.00 -9.53
CA LEU A 215 -21.28 11.24 -10.05
C LEU A 215 -20.76 12.67 -9.78
N SER A 216 -21.66 13.66 -9.71
CA SER A 216 -21.30 15.08 -9.50
C SER A 216 -21.26 15.47 -8.02
N LYS A 217 -21.80 14.64 -7.13
CA LYS A 217 -21.83 14.91 -5.68
C LYS A 217 -20.51 14.42 -5.07
N SER A 218 -19.55 15.33 -4.92
CA SER A 218 -18.32 15.06 -4.15
C SER A 218 -18.68 14.76 -2.69
N ARG A 219 -18.71 13.49 -2.33
CA ARG A 219 -18.98 13.03 -0.96
C ARG A 219 -17.68 12.55 -0.33
N GLY A 220 -16.92 13.48 0.26
CA GLY A 220 -15.68 13.14 0.97
C GLY A 220 -15.84 12.24 2.21
N HIS A 221 -17.07 11.84 2.54
CA HIS A 221 -17.42 10.97 3.66
C HIS A 221 -17.89 9.57 3.24
N THR A 222 -17.98 9.29 1.94
CA THR A 222 -18.40 7.98 1.43
C THR A 222 -17.34 7.35 0.56
N LEU A 223 -17.45 6.05 0.32
CA LEU A 223 -16.62 5.33 -0.64
C LEU A 223 -16.49 6.12 -1.96
N SER A 224 -15.25 6.34 -2.40
CA SER A 224 -14.96 6.99 -3.68
C SER A 224 -15.45 6.11 -4.85
N PRO A 225 -16.32 6.61 -5.74
CA PRO A 225 -16.83 5.83 -6.87
C PRO A 225 -15.74 5.25 -7.78
N TRP A 226 -14.66 6.00 -8.00
CA TRP A 226 -13.55 5.53 -8.82
C TRP A 226 -12.82 4.31 -8.21
N ILE A 227 -12.77 4.20 -6.88
CA ILE A 227 -12.19 3.02 -6.21
C ILE A 227 -13.08 1.80 -6.43
N ALA A 228 -14.39 1.95 -6.27
CA ALA A 228 -15.34 0.87 -6.53
C ALA A 228 -15.23 0.37 -7.98
N PHE A 229 -15.06 1.31 -8.92
CA PHE A 229 -14.82 1.00 -10.33
C PHE A 229 -13.48 0.28 -10.56
N SER A 230 -12.39 0.73 -9.96
CA SER A 230 -11.05 0.17 -10.22
C SER A 230 -10.79 -1.16 -9.50
N LEU A 231 -11.42 -1.40 -8.34
CA LEU A 231 -11.23 -2.60 -7.51
C LEU A 231 -12.39 -3.59 -7.65
N GLN A 232 -12.78 -3.94 -8.87
CA GLN A 232 -13.93 -4.83 -9.15
C GLN A 232 -13.79 -6.22 -8.53
N ASN A 233 -12.56 -6.69 -8.35
CA ASN A 233 -12.27 -7.98 -7.69
C ASN A 233 -12.66 -7.96 -6.19
N ILE A 234 -12.67 -6.78 -5.58
CA ILE A 234 -13.02 -6.57 -4.17
C ILE A 234 -14.48 -6.14 -4.03
N PHE A 235 -14.92 -5.22 -4.90
CA PHE A 235 -16.29 -4.71 -4.93
C PHE A 235 -17.06 -5.34 -6.10
N LYS A 236 -17.55 -6.57 -5.90
CA LYS A 236 -18.40 -7.27 -6.89
C LYS A 236 -19.72 -6.54 -7.14
N GLU A 237 -20.25 -5.91 -6.10
CA GLU A 237 -21.39 -5.02 -6.16
C GLU A 237 -20.97 -3.65 -5.63
N SER A 238 -21.44 -2.57 -6.28
CA SER A 238 -21.14 -1.21 -5.82
C SER A 238 -21.84 -0.97 -4.48
N PRO A 239 -21.11 -0.88 -3.36
CA PRO A 239 -21.75 -0.79 -2.07
C PRO A 239 -22.32 0.63 -1.91
N LYS A 240 -23.60 0.72 -1.54
CA LYS A 240 -24.32 1.99 -1.43
C LYS A 240 -24.09 2.60 -0.05
N ASN A 241 -23.77 3.89 -0.01
CA ASN A 241 -23.71 4.70 1.22
C ASN A 241 -22.77 4.17 2.32
N VAL A 242 -21.64 3.58 1.95
CA VAL A 242 -20.61 3.19 2.93
C VAL A 242 -19.95 4.43 3.49
N THR A 243 -20.11 4.65 4.80
CA THR A 243 -19.50 5.76 5.54
C THR A 243 -18.41 5.32 6.51
N LYS A 244 -18.37 4.02 6.84
CA LYS A 244 -17.38 3.41 7.75
C LYS A 244 -16.92 2.08 7.23
N ILE A 245 -15.67 1.71 7.55
CA ILE A 245 -15.13 0.40 7.16
C ILE A 245 -15.85 -0.78 7.81
N THR A 246 -16.49 -0.55 8.97
CA THR A 246 -17.27 -1.56 9.69
C THR A 246 -18.49 -2.04 8.92
N GLU A 247 -19.04 -1.19 8.04
CA GLU A 247 -20.23 -1.46 7.23
C GLU A 247 -19.91 -2.37 6.03
N LEU A 248 -18.63 -2.52 5.69
CA LEU A 248 -18.21 -3.44 4.62
C LEU A 248 -18.27 -4.89 5.11
N PRO A 249 -18.53 -5.85 4.20
CA PRO A 249 -18.38 -7.27 4.49
C PRO A 249 -16.98 -7.58 5.04
N ASP A 250 -16.90 -8.56 5.95
CA ASP A 250 -15.66 -8.87 6.67
C ASP A 250 -14.48 -9.15 5.73
N ASN A 251 -14.69 -9.98 4.70
CA ASN A 251 -13.67 -10.31 3.71
C ASN A 251 -13.21 -9.08 2.91
N THR A 252 -14.14 -8.18 2.55
CA THR A 252 -13.84 -6.95 1.83
C THR A 252 -13.01 -6.00 2.70
N ALA A 253 -13.42 -5.80 3.95
CA ALA A 253 -12.69 -4.95 4.89
C ALA A 253 -11.27 -5.47 5.15
N ILE A 254 -11.12 -6.78 5.37
CA ILE A 254 -9.82 -7.44 5.56
C ILE A 254 -8.95 -7.32 4.31
N ALA A 255 -9.51 -7.57 3.11
CA ALA A 255 -8.77 -7.50 1.86
C ALA A 255 -8.21 -6.09 1.59
N LEU A 256 -8.97 -5.04 1.90
CA LEU A 256 -8.51 -3.66 1.75
C LEU A 256 -7.34 -3.33 2.68
N GLU A 257 -7.38 -3.78 3.94
CA GLU A 257 -6.27 -3.58 4.88
C GLU A 257 -5.04 -4.41 4.47
N PHE A 258 -5.25 -5.60 3.92
CA PHE A 258 -4.16 -6.38 3.33
C PHE A 258 -3.51 -5.68 2.14
N LEU A 259 -4.28 -5.07 1.24
CA LEU A 259 -3.73 -4.31 0.12
C LEU A 259 -2.78 -3.21 0.63
N VAL A 260 -3.19 -2.48 1.67
CA VAL A 260 -2.36 -1.43 2.27
C VAL A 260 -1.13 -2.04 2.93
N LEU A 261 -1.29 -3.13 3.70
CA LEU A 261 -0.19 -3.81 4.40
C LEU A 261 0.90 -4.31 3.46
N LEU A 262 0.51 -4.98 2.38
CA LEU A 262 1.43 -5.60 1.43
C LEU A 262 2.19 -4.58 0.57
N ASN A 263 1.69 -3.35 0.47
CA ASN A 263 2.32 -2.29 -0.34
C ASN A 263 3.16 -1.31 0.49
N GLN A 264 3.31 -1.53 1.80
CA GLN A 264 4.15 -0.66 2.62
C GLN A 264 5.65 -0.78 2.26
N PRO A 265 6.43 0.30 2.41
CA PRO A 265 7.89 0.31 2.22
C PRO A 265 8.66 -0.67 3.09
N GLN A 266 8.16 -0.89 4.30
CA GLN A 266 8.72 -1.81 5.27
C GLN A 266 7.57 -2.46 6.06
N PRO A 267 7.82 -3.60 6.72
CA PRO A 267 6.82 -4.23 7.57
C PRO A 267 6.26 -3.25 8.60
N ASN A 268 4.96 -2.95 8.49
CA ASN A 268 4.25 -2.14 9.45
C ASN A 268 3.58 -3.06 10.49
N TRP A 269 4.25 -3.26 11.62
CA TRP A 269 3.79 -4.15 12.68
C TRP A 269 2.44 -3.75 13.27
N ALA A 270 2.14 -2.46 13.36
CA ALA A 270 0.84 -1.99 13.86
C ALA A 270 -0.29 -2.38 12.89
N LEU A 271 -0.05 -2.24 11.58
CA LEU A 271 -1.01 -2.63 10.56
C LEU A 271 -1.16 -4.15 10.47
N LEU A 272 -0.07 -4.90 10.59
CA LEU A 272 -0.11 -6.36 10.68
C LEU A 272 -0.97 -6.81 11.86
N LEU A 273 -0.72 -6.23 13.05
CA LEU A 273 -1.48 -6.55 14.25
C LEU A 273 -2.97 -6.22 14.09
N LYS A 274 -3.28 -5.06 13.48
CA LYS A 274 -4.65 -4.67 13.13
C LYS A 274 -5.32 -5.76 12.28
N VAL A 275 -4.71 -6.16 11.17
CA VAL A 275 -5.26 -7.19 10.28
C VAL A 275 -5.46 -8.51 11.01
N CYS A 276 -4.49 -8.92 11.83
CA CYS A 276 -4.59 -10.14 12.65
C CYS A 276 -5.77 -10.11 13.63
N CYS A 277 -6.12 -8.94 14.18
CA CYS A 277 -7.20 -8.80 15.16
C CYS A 277 -8.56 -8.45 14.53
N MET A 278 -8.62 -8.22 13.21
CA MET A 278 -9.86 -7.80 12.55
C MET A 278 -10.89 -8.92 12.50
N ARG A 279 -12.16 -8.52 12.68
CA ARG A 279 -13.36 -9.37 12.50
C ARG A 279 -13.23 -10.70 13.23
N ASN A 280 -13.09 -10.63 14.55
CA ASN A 280 -12.95 -11.80 15.43
C ASN A 280 -11.75 -12.68 15.07
N PHE A 281 -10.59 -12.04 14.84
CA PHE A 281 -9.32 -12.72 14.54
C PHE A 281 -9.40 -13.68 13.33
N ASN A 282 -10.28 -13.44 12.36
CA ASN A 282 -10.59 -14.38 11.27
C ASN A 282 -9.32 -14.82 10.51
N VAL A 283 -8.45 -13.87 10.17
CA VAL A 283 -7.18 -14.16 9.50
C VAL A 283 -6.29 -15.07 10.33
N LEU A 284 -6.14 -14.78 11.64
CA LEU A 284 -5.33 -15.60 12.53
C LEU A 284 -5.89 -17.01 12.68
N LEU A 285 -7.22 -17.15 12.76
CA LEU A 285 -7.86 -18.46 12.86
C LEU A 285 -7.61 -19.30 11.61
N ILE A 286 -7.68 -18.71 10.42
CA ILE A 286 -7.36 -19.40 9.16
C ILE A 286 -5.89 -19.85 9.18
N ILE A 287 -4.96 -18.96 9.52
CA ILE A 287 -3.53 -19.31 9.56
C ILE A 287 -3.27 -20.39 10.62
N LEU A 288 -3.92 -20.32 11.78
CA LEU A 288 -3.78 -21.29 12.86
C LEU A 288 -4.29 -22.67 12.44
N GLN A 289 -5.47 -22.74 11.82
CA GLN A 289 -6.04 -24.00 11.33
C GLN A 289 -5.14 -24.66 10.29
N GLU A 290 -4.66 -23.89 9.31
CA GLU A 290 -3.76 -24.38 8.27
C GLU A 290 -2.40 -24.79 8.82
N SER A 291 -1.88 -24.07 9.83
CA SER A 291 -0.61 -24.40 10.47
C SER A 291 -0.71 -25.68 11.31
N LEU A 292 -1.79 -25.83 12.09
CA LEU A 292 -2.03 -27.03 12.90
C LEU A 292 -2.27 -28.27 12.03
N ALA A 293 -3.00 -28.14 10.93
CA ALA A 293 -3.23 -29.25 10.00
C ALA A 293 -1.91 -29.80 9.42
N LYS A 294 -0.95 -28.91 9.15
CA LYS A 294 0.38 -29.27 8.64
C LYS A 294 1.36 -29.76 9.71
N PHE A 295 1.14 -29.39 10.97
CA PHE A 295 1.98 -29.79 12.10
C PHE A 295 1.80 -31.25 12.56
N ASN A 296 0.81 -31.99 12.02
CA ASN A 296 0.40 -33.32 12.52
C ASN A 296 1.46 -34.46 12.45
N ASN A 297 2.70 -34.21 12.01
CA ASN A 297 3.81 -35.18 12.08
C ASN A 297 4.92 -34.68 13.06
N PRO A 298 4.82 -35.03 14.36
CA PRO A 298 5.73 -34.52 15.40
C PRO A 298 7.10 -35.23 15.49
N SER A 299 7.40 -36.19 14.61
CA SER A 299 8.56 -37.09 14.76
C SER A 299 9.94 -36.46 14.50
N ASP A 300 10.02 -35.23 13.97
CA ASP A 300 11.30 -34.66 13.52
C ASP A 300 11.83 -33.49 14.35
N PHE A 301 11.25 -33.17 15.51
CA PHE A 301 11.75 -32.08 16.35
C PHE A 301 12.88 -32.51 17.30
N VAL A 302 14.11 -32.41 16.79
CA VAL A 302 15.29 -32.11 17.62
C VAL A 302 15.48 -30.60 17.58
N LYS A 303 15.26 -29.92 18.71
CA LYS A 303 15.77 -28.54 18.88
C LYS A 303 17.29 -28.59 18.78
N ILE A 304 17.83 -28.25 17.62
CA ILE A 304 19.22 -27.81 17.55
C ILE A 304 19.21 -26.45 18.24
N ALA A 305 19.58 -26.39 19.51
CA ALA A 305 19.95 -25.14 20.16
C ALA A 305 20.99 -24.50 19.24
N PRO A 306 20.67 -23.39 18.56
CA PRO A 306 21.61 -22.87 17.61
C PRO A 306 22.78 -22.36 18.45
N ASN A 307 23.98 -22.91 18.23
CA ASN A 307 25.22 -22.30 18.68
C ASN A 307 25.35 -20.97 17.92
N CYS A 308 24.60 -19.97 18.39
CA CYS A 308 24.40 -18.70 17.71
C CYS A 308 25.65 -17.85 17.87
N THR A 309 26.52 -17.92 16.86
CA THR A 309 27.58 -16.94 16.68
C THR A 309 26.94 -15.61 16.28
N LYS A 310 27.19 -14.55 17.06
CA LYS A 310 26.85 -13.18 16.69
C LYS A 310 27.29 -12.96 15.24
N CYS A 311 26.35 -12.64 14.35
CA CYS A 311 26.73 -12.16 13.03
C CYS A 311 27.33 -10.75 13.24
N ASN A 312 28.45 -10.41 12.59
CA ASN A 312 29.08 -9.08 12.69
C ASN A 312 28.21 -7.95 12.07
N GLY A 313 26.91 -8.17 11.91
CA GLY A 313 25.95 -7.19 11.44
C GLY A 313 25.64 -6.16 12.53
N PHE A 314 25.49 -4.90 12.13
CA PHE A 314 25.36 -3.73 13.00
C PHE A 314 24.20 -3.79 14.02
N LEU A 315 23.19 -4.64 13.80
CA LEU A 315 22.03 -4.83 14.69
C LEU A 315 21.85 -6.30 15.12
N CYS A 316 22.89 -7.13 15.05
CA CYS A 316 22.81 -8.51 15.52
C CYS A 316 22.67 -8.55 17.05
N THR A 317 21.53 -9.05 17.52
CA THR A 317 21.22 -9.33 18.93
C THR A 317 21.94 -10.57 19.46
N GLY A 318 22.52 -11.41 18.59
CA GLY A 318 23.23 -12.63 18.97
C GLY A 318 22.33 -13.83 19.26
N ASP A 319 21.03 -13.68 19.06
CA ASP A 319 20.01 -14.75 19.12
C ASP A 319 20.01 -15.65 17.88
N GLY A 320 20.79 -15.30 16.84
CA GLY A 320 20.90 -16.02 15.56
C GLY A 320 19.69 -15.89 14.64
N ILE A 321 18.71 -15.06 15.00
CA ILE A 321 17.55 -14.76 14.15
C ILE A 321 18.03 -14.13 12.83
N CYS A 322 19.15 -13.38 12.87
CA CYS A 322 19.78 -12.78 11.69
C CYS A 322 20.21 -13.76 10.59
N LYS A 323 20.40 -15.05 10.90
CA LYS A 323 20.80 -16.10 9.95
C LYS A 323 19.70 -17.14 9.70
N SER A 324 18.75 -17.28 10.62
CA SER A 324 17.86 -18.45 10.70
C SER A 324 16.70 -18.47 9.71
N VAL A 325 16.39 -17.35 9.04
CA VAL A 325 15.17 -17.27 8.24
C VAL A 325 15.47 -17.15 6.75
N GLU A 326 15.69 -18.31 6.13
CA GLU A 326 15.61 -18.49 4.68
C GLU A 326 14.15 -18.32 4.23
N TRP A 327 13.63 -17.09 4.20
CA TRP A 327 12.29 -16.77 3.67
C TRP A 327 12.15 -16.98 2.14
N LYS A 328 13.17 -17.55 1.48
CA LYS A 328 13.21 -17.74 0.02
C LYS A 328 12.65 -19.09 -0.45
N THR A 329 12.33 -20.01 0.46
CA THR A 329 11.73 -21.30 0.09
C THR A 329 10.22 -21.16 -0.04
N SER A 330 9.64 -21.73 -1.10
CA SER A 330 8.19 -21.76 -1.35
C SER A 330 7.41 -22.59 -0.33
N PHE A 331 8.10 -23.33 0.54
CA PHE A 331 7.53 -24.16 1.60
C PHE A 331 8.15 -23.78 2.94
N LEU A 332 7.30 -23.72 3.96
CA LEU A 332 7.72 -23.53 5.35
C LEU A 332 8.22 -24.87 5.91
N LYS A 333 9.31 -24.84 6.68
CA LYS A 333 9.82 -25.99 7.45
C LYS A 333 8.96 -26.17 8.72
N ASP A 334 8.94 -27.36 9.29
CA ASP A 334 8.12 -27.68 10.49
C ASP A 334 8.41 -26.75 11.68
N GLN A 335 9.67 -26.33 11.85
CA GLN A 335 10.09 -25.32 12.83
C GLN A 335 9.40 -23.97 12.66
N GLN A 336 9.12 -23.56 11.44
CA GLN A 336 8.45 -22.29 11.16
C GLN A 336 6.95 -22.38 11.46
N TYR A 337 6.32 -23.55 11.26
CA TYR A 337 4.92 -23.76 11.66
C TYR A 337 4.76 -23.69 13.18
N TYR A 338 5.70 -24.24 13.94
CA TYR A 338 5.73 -24.08 15.40
C TYR A 338 5.83 -22.60 15.81
N ASP A 339 6.78 -21.85 15.23
CA ASP A 339 6.96 -20.43 15.55
C ASP A 339 5.70 -19.60 15.23
N ILE A 340 5.01 -19.92 14.13
CA ILE A 340 3.73 -19.32 13.76
C ILE A 340 2.66 -19.64 14.81
N ILE A 341 2.47 -20.92 15.18
CA ILE A 341 1.47 -21.32 16.17
C ILE A 341 1.75 -20.64 17.51
N TYR A 342 3.01 -20.60 17.94
CA TYR A 342 3.42 -19.92 19.17
C TYR A 342 3.12 -18.42 19.12
N ALA A 343 3.48 -17.74 18.02
CA ALA A 343 3.22 -16.31 17.84
C ALA A 343 1.71 -15.98 17.84
N ILE A 344 0.90 -16.77 17.14
CA ILE A 344 -0.56 -16.60 17.10
C ILE A 344 -1.15 -16.78 18.49
N SER A 345 -0.72 -17.81 19.22
CA SER A 345 -1.19 -18.08 20.58
C SER A 345 -0.83 -16.94 21.52
N HIS A 346 0.38 -16.38 21.39
CA HIS A 346 0.79 -15.21 22.16
C HIS A 346 -0.09 -13.99 21.85
N ILE A 347 -0.47 -13.76 20.59
CA ILE A 347 -1.39 -12.67 20.21
C ILE A 347 -2.77 -12.87 20.87
N PHE A 348 -3.35 -14.07 20.79
CA PHE A 348 -4.63 -14.36 21.45
C PHE A 348 -4.57 -14.15 22.97
N LEU A 349 -3.49 -14.59 23.62
CA LEU A 349 -3.33 -14.44 25.07
C LEU A 349 -3.09 -13.00 25.54
N THR A 350 -2.46 -12.17 24.70
CA THR A 350 -2.13 -10.79 25.07
C THR A 350 -3.20 -9.77 24.70
N ILE A 351 -3.93 -10.00 23.60
CA ILE A 351 -4.89 -9.03 23.04
C ILE A 351 -6.33 -9.54 23.11
N GLY A 352 -6.54 -10.85 23.01
CA GLY A 352 -7.88 -11.45 23.07
C GLY A 352 -8.49 -11.31 24.47
N ASN A 353 -9.81 -11.14 24.51
CA ASN A 353 -10.55 -11.20 25.76
C ASN A 353 -10.91 -12.66 26.13
N GLU A 354 -11.45 -12.88 27.34
CA GLU A 354 -11.82 -14.22 27.81
C GLU A 354 -12.84 -14.91 26.88
N SER A 355 -13.76 -14.15 26.29
CA SER A 355 -14.74 -14.69 25.35
C SER A 355 -14.12 -15.11 24.02
N ASP A 356 -13.15 -14.36 23.49
CA ASP A 356 -12.43 -14.68 22.25
C ASP A 356 -11.61 -15.97 22.45
N LEU A 357 -10.95 -16.10 23.60
CA LEU A 357 -10.21 -17.31 23.95
C LEU A 357 -11.13 -18.53 24.03
N ALA A 358 -12.26 -18.41 24.72
CA ALA A 358 -13.20 -19.50 24.92
C ALA A 358 -13.95 -19.91 23.65
N THR A 359 -14.34 -18.95 22.81
CA THR A 359 -15.24 -19.18 21.67
C THR A 359 -14.52 -19.33 20.33
N LEU A 360 -13.32 -18.79 20.18
CA LEU A 360 -12.57 -18.79 18.91
C LEU A 360 -11.32 -19.65 19.00
N PHE A 361 -10.44 -19.39 19.97
CA PHE A 361 -9.13 -20.03 20.04
C PHE A 361 -9.19 -21.48 20.54
N LEU A 362 -9.80 -21.73 21.71
CA LEU A 362 -9.88 -23.07 22.30
C LEU A 362 -10.59 -24.10 21.42
N PRO A 363 -11.69 -23.78 20.70
CA PRO A 363 -12.32 -24.74 19.81
C PRO A 363 -11.43 -25.18 18.64
N VAL A 364 -10.57 -24.29 18.13
CA VAL A 364 -9.61 -24.63 17.06
C VAL A 364 -8.53 -25.57 17.57
N LEU A 365 -8.02 -25.34 18.78
CA LEU A 365 -7.05 -26.24 19.41
C LEU A 365 -7.66 -27.62 19.69
N ARG A 366 -8.86 -27.67 20.29
CA ARG A 366 -9.55 -28.93 20.63
C ARG A 366 -9.85 -29.83 19.44
N ARG A 367 -9.93 -29.28 18.23
CA ARG A 367 -10.13 -30.06 16.99
C ARG A 367 -8.88 -30.83 16.55
N ASN A 368 -7.68 -30.49 17.06
CA ASN A 368 -6.42 -31.10 16.65
C ASN A 368 -5.83 -31.93 17.80
N GLU A 369 -5.76 -33.25 17.71
CA GLU A 369 -5.43 -34.13 18.85
C GLU A 369 -4.04 -33.87 19.48
N ASN A 370 -3.07 -33.36 18.71
CA ASN A 370 -1.68 -33.14 19.15
C ASN A 370 -1.32 -31.68 19.46
N TRP A 371 -2.31 -30.79 19.63
CA TRP A 371 -2.08 -29.35 19.81
C TRP A 371 -1.19 -29.01 21.02
N GLY A 372 -1.24 -29.81 22.09
CA GLY A 372 -0.47 -29.59 23.32
C GLY A 372 1.05 -29.65 23.11
N GLN A 373 1.51 -30.47 22.15
CA GLN A 373 2.94 -30.60 21.81
C GLN A 373 3.51 -29.32 21.20
N CYS A 374 2.65 -28.41 20.69
CA CYS A 374 3.06 -27.09 20.21
C CYS A 374 3.46 -26.13 21.34
N PHE A 375 3.18 -26.46 22.60
CA PHE A 375 3.45 -25.61 23.76
C PHE A 375 4.44 -26.24 24.76
N ASP A 376 4.81 -27.50 24.56
CA ASP A 376 5.80 -28.18 25.38
C ASP A 376 7.20 -27.62 25.11
N ARG A 377 7.66 -26.74 26.00
CA ARG A 377 9.05 -26.31 26.07
C ARG A 377 9.89 -27.44 26.68
N ASN A 378 10.38 -28.36 25.86
CA ASN A 378 11.57 -29.14 26.20
C ASN A 378 12.85 -28.37 25.88
#